data_AF-A0A073K490-F1
#
_entry.id   AF-A0A073K490-F1
#
_cell.length_a   1.000
_cell.length_b   1.000
_cell.length_c   1.000
_cell.angle_alpha   90.00
_cell.angle_beta   90.00
_cell.angle_gamma   90.00
#
_symmetry.space_group_name_H-M   'P 1'
#
loop_
_entity.id
_entity.type
_entity.pdbx_description
1 polymer ?
#
loop_
_entity_poly.entity_id
_entity_poly.type
_entity_poly.pdbx_seq_one_letter_code
_entity_poly.pdbx_strand_id
1 'polypeptide(L)'
;MGTSILGIAATDASAAPAPPLSSLQVVKVESQLGGVEYIGQNQLSTIKDHGGSYLYISTVEVGYGHLRYAEMNASRLTDKERMSLDFNGDRIVDGWEFKWDASGHEDGTFKYRNTSTNFPNNTLSTSLRIK
;
A
#
# COMPACT_ATOMS: atom_id res chain seq x y z
N MET A 1 -49.65 -4.97 -35.36
CA MET A 1 -48.69 -3.88 -35.07
C MET A 1 -48.89 -3.45 -33.63
N GLY A 2 -48.08 -3.97 -32.70
CA GLY A 2 -48.13 -3.59 -31.29
C GLY A 2 -46.74 -3.73 -30.73
N THR A 3 -46.06 -2.61 -30.55
CA THR A 3 -44.66 -2.53 -30.08
C THR A 3 -44.62 -2.65 -28.57
N SER A 4 -44.00 -3.73 -28.06
CA SER A 4 -43.58 -3.83 -26.67
C SER A 4 -42.34 -2.96 -26.43
N ILE A 5 -42.39 -2.07 -25.44
CA ILE A 5 -41.21 -1.34 -24.95
C ILE A 5 -40.85 -1.95 -23.60
N LEU A 6 -39.79 -2.75 -23.55
CA LEU A 6 -39.14 -3.14 -22.29
C LEU A 6 -38.33 -1.93 -21.79
N GLY A 7 -38.81 -1.29 -20.73
CA GLY A 7 -38.03 -0.31 -19.97
C GLY A 7 -36.98 -1.04 -19.13
N ILE A 8 -35.72 -0.90 -19.51
CA ILE A 8 -34.59 -1.39 -18.71
C ILE A 8 -34.38 -0.34 -17.62
N ALA A 9 -34.66 -0.68 -16.36
CA ALA A 9 -34.29 0.15 -15.23
C ALA A 9 -32.76 0.14 -15.11
N ALA A 10 -32.10 1.23 -15.46
CA ALA A 10 -30.71 1.45 -15.09
C ALA A 10 -30.69 1.66 -13.57
N THR A 11 -30.14 0.70 -12.82
CA THR A 11 -29.80 0.93 -11.42
C THR A 11 -28.70 1.98 -11.39
N ASP A 12 -29.01 3.18 -10.88
CA ASP A 12 -28.02 4.20 -10.57
C ASP A 12 -27.00 3.64 -9.57
N ALA A 13 -25.89 3.12 -10.09
CA ALA A 13 -24.72 2.81 -9.29
C ALA A 13 -24.07 4.14 -8.90
N SER A 14 -24.52 4.73 -7.79
CA SER A 14 -23.83 5.85 -7.17
C SER A 14 -22.51 5.32 -6.59
N ALA A 15 -21.41 5.52 -7.32
CA ALA A 15 -20.08 5.28 -6.79
C ALA A 15 -19.84 6.31 -5.67
N ALA A 16 -19.63 5.82 -4.45
CA ALA A 16 -19.15 6.68 -3.37
C ALA A 16 -17.81 7.31 -3.79
N PRO A 17 -17.56 8.58 -3.45
CA PRO A 17 -16.29 9.21 -3.76
C PRO A 17 -15.16 8.44 -3.08
N ALA A 18 -14.11 8.12 -3.84
CA ALA A 18 -12.89 7.55 -3.30
C ALA A 18 -12.38 8.39 -2.11
N PRO A 19 -12.15 7.82 -0.92
CA PRO A 19 -11.59 8.58 0.20
C PRO A 19 -10.20 9.14 -0.14
N PRO A 20 -9.84 10.36 0.32
CA PRO A 20 -8.49 10.89 0.17
C PRO A 20 -7.47 10.01 0.92
N LEU A 21 -6.22 10.02 0.45
CA LEU A 21 -5.13 9.30 1.12
C LEU A 21 -4.93 9.87 2.53
N SER A 22 -5.05 9.02 3.55
CA SER A 22 -5.09 9.41 4.96
C SER A 22 -3.99 8.77 5.80
N SER A 23 -3.43 7.63 5.38
CA SER A 23 -2.37 6.95 6.11
C SER A 23 -1.44 6.20 5.15
N LEU A 24 -0.14 6.18 5.48
CA LEU A 24 0.87 5.29 4.91
C LEU A 24 1.68 4.69 6.06
N GLN A 25 1.83 3.37 6.08
CA GLN A 25 2.56 2.66 7.14
C GLN A 25 3.39 1.52 6.58
N VAL A 26 4.56 1.28 7.17
CA VAL A 26 5.26 -0.01 7.00
C VAL A 26 4.68 -0.96 8.04
N VAL A 27 4.22 -2.14 7.61
CA VAL A 27 3.51 -3.09 8.49
C VAL A 27 4.24 -4.41 8.67
N LYS A 28 5.14 -4.75 7.75
CA LYS A 28 5.83 -6.05 7.74
C LYS A 28 7.16 -5.96 6.99
N VAL A 29 8.20 -6.60 7.51
CA VAL A 29 9.46 -6.88 6.81
C VAL A 29 9.67 -8.39 6.83
N GLU A 30 10.02 -8.95 5.68
CA GLU A 30 10.22 -10.39 5.49
C GLU A 30 11.55 -10.61 4.77
N SER A 31 12.46 -11.39 5.34
CA SER A 31 13.75 -11.70 4.72
C SER A 31 14.22 -13.10 5.04
N GLN A 32 15.26 -13.58 4.33
CA GLN A 32 15.82 -14.91 4.58
C GLN A 32 16.40 -15.04 6.00
N LEU A 33 17.16 -14.03 6.44
CA LEU A 33 17.87 -14.08 7.72
C LEU A 33 16.99 -13.67 8.91
N GLY A 34 16.15 -12.64 8.74
CA GLY A 34 15.27 -12.13 9.81
C GLY A 34 13.91 -12.84 9.91
N GLY A 35 13.56 -13.65 8.90
CA GLY A 35 12.22 -14.19 8.75
C GLY A 35 11.19 -13.05 8.63
N VAL A 36 10.00 -13.25 9.22
CA VAL A 36 8.94 -12.23 9.24
C VAL A 36 9.01 -11.40 10.53
N GLU A 37 8.97 -10.09 10.39
CA GLU A 37 8.79 -9.12 11.47
C GLU A 37 7.58 -8.22 11.15
N TYR A 38 6.63 -8.14 12.08
CA TYR A 38 5.53 -7.17 12.00
C TYR A 38 5.99 -5.87 12.64
N ILE A 39 5.71 -4.76 11.96
CA ILE A 39 6.18 -3.43 12.37
C ILE A 39 5.06 -2.75 13.15
N GLY A 40 5.35 -2.45 14.42
CA GLY A 40 4.41 -1.75 15.29
C GLY A 40 4.18 -0.31 14.86
N GLN A 41 3.07 0.27 15.30
CA GLN A 41 2.81 1.69 15.13
C GLN A 41 3.95 2.51 15.78
N ASN A 42 4.46 3.50 15.07
CA ASN A 42 5.59 4.36 15.47
C ASN A 42 6.95 3.64 15.61
N GLN A 43 7.07 2.38 15.19
CA GLN A 43 8.37 1.70 15.14
C GLN A 43 9.21 2.29 14.00
N LEU A 44 10.40 2.81 14.35
CA LEU A 44 11.28 3.50 13.39
C LEU A 44 12.39 2.60 12.85
N SER A 45 12.57 1.41 13.42
CA SER A 45 13.56 0.44 12.97
C SER A 45 13.12 -1.00 13.26
N THR A 46 13.57 -1.97 12.46
CA THR A 46 13.42 -3.39 12.79
C THR A 46 14.19 -3.74 14.08
N ILE A 47 13.66 -4.75 14.77
CA ILE A 47 14.32 -5.34 15.94
C ILE A 47 15.28 -6.43 15.47
N LYS A 48 14.90 -7.21 14.46
CA LYS A 48 15.72 -8.26 13.86
C LYS A 48 16.66 -7.68 12.82
N ASP A 49 17.77 -8.38 12.66
CA ASP A 49 18.68 -8.23 11.53
C ASP A 49 18.11 -9.02 10.34
N HIS A 50 17.84 -8.30 9.26
CA HIS A 50 17.29 -8.80 8.01
C HIS A 50 18.42 -9.01 6.98
N GLY A 51 18.06 -9.14 5.70
CA GLY A 51 18.98 -9.47 4.62
C GLY A 51 18.94 -10.94 4.19
N GLY A 52 20.00 -11.35 3.49
CA GLY A 52 20.11 -12.61 2.76
C GLY A 52 19.57 -12.53 1.33
N SER A 53 19.24 -13.70 0.75
CA SER A 53 18.90 -13.82 -0.67
C SER A 53 17.62 -13.09 -1.10
N TYR A 54 16.74 -12.75 -0.16
CA TYR A 54 15.55 -11.94 -0.41
C TYR A 54 15.28 -10.97 0.74
N LEU A 55 14.70 -9.83 0.40
CA LEU A 55 14.19 -8.83 1.34
C LEU A 55 12.90 -8.21 0.78
N TYR A 56 11.80 -8.37 1.49
CA TYR A 56 10.48 -7.86 1.14
C TYR A 56 9.95 -6.95 2.23
N ILE A 57 9.33 -5.85 1.81
CA ILE A 57 8.81 -4.82 2.71
C ILE A 57 7.37 -4.60 2.33
N SER A 58 6.45 -4.76 3.29
CA SER A 58 5.02 -4.51 3.04
C SER A 58 4.57 -3.19 3.66
N THR A 59 3.85 -2.41 2.87
CA THR A 59 3.25 -1.15 3.31
C THR A 59 1.74 -1.18 3.14
N VAL A 60 1.02 -0.57 4.06
CA VAL A 60 -0.41 -0.31 3.93
C VAL A 60 -0.64 1.17 3.65
N GLU A 61 -1.51 1.45 2.69
CA GLU A 61 -2.08 2.76 2.47
C GLU A 61 -3.59 2.73 2.69
N VAL A 62 -4.13 3.77 3.33
CA VAL A 62 -5.57 3.96 3.56
C VAL A 62 -6.03 5.18 2.78
N GLY A 63 -7.09 5.00 1.99
CA GLY A 63 -7.57 5.97 1.01
C GLY A 63 -6.79 5.92 -0.31
N TYR A 64 -7.22 6.73 -1.26
CA TYR A 64 -6.81 6.62 -2.66
C TYR A 64 -5.67 7.58 -2.99
N GLY A 65 -4.53 7.04 -3.41
CA GLY A 65 -3.41 7.78 -3.97
C GLY A 65 -2.98 7.30 -5.35
N HIS A 66 -2.12 8.07 -6.01
CA HIS A 66 -1.74 7.83 -7.41
C HIS A 66 -0.24 7.96 -7.74
N LEU A 67 0.56 8.69 -6.95
CA LEU A 67 2.00 8.89 -7.19
C LEU A 67 2.86 8.09 -6.21
N ARG A 68 2.83 6.76 -6.34
CA ARG A 68 3.57 5.84 -5.46
C ARG A 68 5.04 5.82 -5.81
N TYR A 69 5.89 6.01 -4.80
CA TYR A 69 7.33 5.93 -4.93
C TYR A 69 7.94 5.29 -3.68
N ALA A 70 8.51 4.10 -3.85
CA ALA A 70 9.23 3.36 -2.82
C ALA A 70 10.71 3.27 -3.19
N GLU A 71 11.58 3.40 -2.19
CA GLU A 71 13.03 3.27 -2.34
C GLU A 71 13.64 2.52 -1.15
N MET A 72 14.74 1.81 -1.40
CA MET A 72 15.66 1.28 -0.39
C MET A 72 17.05 1.85 -0.68
N ASN A 73 17.65 2.55 0.29
CA ASN A 73 18.98 3.17 0.12
C ASN A 73 19.11 4.00 -1.18
N ALA A 74 18.07 4.78 -1.50
CA ALA A 74 17.94 5.59 -2.73
C ALA A 74 17.82 4.79 -4.04
N SER A 75 17.76 3.45 -3.99
CA SER A 75 17.39 2.60 -5.13
C SER A 75 15.87 2.47 -5.21
N ARG A 76 15.27 2.78 -6.36
CA ARG A 76 13.83 2.69 -6.56
C ARG A 76 13.40 1.21 -6.58
N LEU A 77 12.33 0.91 -5.84
CA LEU A 77 11.75 -0.43 -5.79
C LEU A 77 10.55 -0.58 -6.72
N THR A 78 10.23 -1.83 -7.04
CA THR A 78 9.02 -2.26 -7.74
C THR A 78 8.09 -3.01 -6.79
N ASP A 79 6.77 -2.82 -6.90
CA ASP A 79 5.81 -3.67 -6.22
C ASP A 79 5.75 -5.04 -6.89
N LYS A 80 5.90 -6.09 -6.08
CA LYS A 80 5.77 -7.49 -6.49
C LYS A 80 4.32 -7.97 -6.35
N GLU A 81 3.59 -7.42 -5.38
CA GLU A 81 2.23 -7.79 -5.07
C GLU A 81 1.44 -6.60 -4.55
N ARG A 82 0.15 -6.57 -4.88
CA ARG A 82 -0.81 -5.59 -4.39
C ARG A 82 -2.11 -6.29 -4.03
N MET A 83 -2.64 -5.96 -2.86
CA MET A 83 -3.90 -6.49 -2.36
C MET A 83 -4.81 -5.34 -1.93
N SER A 84 -6.08 -5.37 -2.31
CA SER A 84 -7.09 -4.43 -1.82
C SER A 84 -7.48 -4.77 -0.39
N LEU A 85 -7.70 -3.74 0.42
CA LEU A 85 -8.15 -3.85 1.80
C LEU A 85 -9.57 -3.29 1.90
N ASP A 86 -10.43 -4.01 2.62
CA ASP A 86 -11.79 -3.63 3.00
C ASP A 86 -11.87 -3.87 4.52
N PHE A 87 -11.84 -2.79 5.30
CA PHE A 87 -11.76 -2.87 6.76
C PHE A 87 -13.13 -3.01 7.41
N ASN A 88 -14.20 -2.62 6.73
CA ASN A 88 -15.55 -2.58 7.27
C ASN A 88 -16.48 -3.68 6.69
N GLY A 89 -16.04 -4.41 5.67
CA GLY A 89 -16.74 -5.50 5.02
C GLY A 89 -17.86 -5.06 4.07
N ASP A 90 -17.90 -3.80 3.65
CA ASP A 90 -18.94 -3.25 2.78
C ASP A 90 -18.71 -3.55 1.28
N ARG A 91 -17.61 -4.24 0.95
CA ARG A 91 -17.13 -4.58 -0.41
C ARG A 91 -16.63 -3.37 -1.20
N ILE A 92 -16.30 -2.27 -0.53
CA ILE A 92 -15.61 -1.10 -1.07
C ILE A 92 -14.14 -1.17 -0.64
N VAL A 93 -13.25 -0.75 -1.53
CA VAL A 93 -11.81 -0.73 -1.23
C VAL A 93 -11.50 0.49 -0.37
N ASP A 94 -11.05 0.25 0.85
CA ASP A 94 -10.60 1.28 1.79
C ASP A 94 -9.11 1.62 1.64
N GLY A 95 -8.34 0.72 1.03
CA GLY A 95 -6.89 0.86 0.94
C GLY A 95 -6.21 -0.29 0.22
N TRP A 96 -4.89 -0.32 0.29
CA TRP A 96 -4.08 -1.36 -0.35
C TRP A 96 -2.89 -1.75 0.52
N GLU A 97 -2.57 -3.04 0.54
CA GLU A 97 -1.26 -3.54 0.93
C GLU A 97 -0.39 -3.70 -0.31
N PHE A 98 0.83 -3.16 -0.27
CA PHE A 98 1.86 -3.34 -1.27
C PHE A 98 3.01 -4.13 -0.70
N LYS A 99 3.53 -5.10 -1.46
CA LYS A 99 4.79 -5.79 -1.15
C LYS A 99 5.86 -5.32 -2.12
N TRP A 100 6.88 -4.66 -1.60
CA TRP A 100 8.02 -4.14 -2.36
C TRP A 100 9.18 -5.14 -2.35
N ASP A 101 9.81 -5.33 -3.51
CA ASP A 101 11.03 -6.13 -3.61
C ASP A 101 12.26 -5.26 -3.36
N ALA A 102 12.95 -5.50 -2.25
CA ALA A 102 14.21 -4.87 -1.88
C ALA A 102 15.38 -5.88 -1.88
N SER A 103 15.23 -7.03 -2.54
CA SER A 103 16.26 -8.04 -2.64
C SER A 103 17.54 -7.48 -3.26
N GLY A 104 18.71 -7.90 -2.77
CA GLY A 104 20.00 -7.29 -3.09
C GLY A 104 20.41 -6.16 -2.13
N HIS A 105 19.54 -5.79 -1.19
CA HIS A 105 19.90 -5.01 -0.01
C HIS A 105 19.90 -5.91 1.23
N GLU A 106 20.92 -5.74 2.08
CA GLU A 106 21.05 -6.45 3.36
C GLU A 106 20.42 -5.63 4.50
N ASP A 107 20.76 -4.35 4.57
CA ASP A 107 20.25 -3.40 5.56
C ASP A 107 20.06 -1.99 4.95
N GLY A 108 19.43 -1.09 5.69
CA GLY A 108 19.40 0.32 5.39
C GLY A 108 18.06 1.01 5.62
N THR A 109 17.80 2.09 4.89
CA THR A 109 16.57 2.88 5.06
C THR A 109 15.62 2.67 3.90
N PHE A 110 14.45 2.12 4.23
CA PHE A 110 13.31 2.10 3.34
C PHE A 110 12.53 3.41 3.47
N LYS A 111 12.07 3.96 2.34
CA LYS A 111 11.13 5.06 2.31
C LYS A 111 10.02 4.81 1.31
N TYR A 112 8.83 5.24 1.67
CA TYR A 112 7.67 5.19 0.80
C TYR A 112 6.92 6.51 0.86
N ARG A 113 6.46 6.99 -0.29
CA ARG A 113 5.58 8.15 -0.41
C ARG A 113 4.48 7.90 -1.43
N ASN A 114 3.35 8.56 -1.20
CA ASN A 114 2.24 8.59 -2.13
C ASN A 114 1.49 9.93 -2.02
N THR A 115 0.86 10.35 -3.12
CA THR A 115 0.07 11.58 -3.21
C THR A 115 -1.41 11.23 -3.36
N SER A 116 -2.26 11.86 -2.55
CA SER A 116 -3.71 11.69 -2.59
C SER A 116 -4.27 12.04 -3.98
N THR A 117 -5.16 11.20 -4.48
CA THR A 117 -5.92 11.44 -5.71
C THR A 117 -6.91 12.57 -5.52
N ASN A 118 -7.54 12.64 -4.35
CA ASN A 118 -8.54 13.65 -4.03
C ASN A 118 -7.92 14.84 -3.29
N PHE A 119 -8.59 15.99 -3.36
CA PHE A 119 -8.24 17.20 -2.61
C PHE A 119 -8.01 16.88 -1.12
N PRO A 120 -6.97 17.43 -0.46
CA PRO A 120 -6.08 18.51 -0.91
C PRO A 120 -4.85 18.06 -1.72
N ASN A 121 -4.83 16.83 -2.25
CA ASN A 121 -3.67 16.27 -2.97
C ASN A 121 -2.38 16.29 -2.13
N ASN A 122 -2.54 16.08 -0.82
CA ASN A 122 -1.43 15.93 0.11
C ASN A 122 -0.54 14.74 -0.29
N THR A 123 0.77 14.90 -0.11
CA THR A 123 1.72 13.80 -0.20
C THR A 123 2.03 13.32 1.21
N LEU A 124 1.80 12.04 1.46
CA LEU A 124 2.18 11.36 2.68
C LEU A 124 3.47 10.58 2.46
N SER A 125 4.21 10.34 3.53
CA SER A 125 5.40 9.49 3.51
C SER A 125 5.54 8.69 4.80
N THR A 126 6.25 7.57 4.70
CA THR A 126 6.70 6.74 5.82
C THR A 126 8.12 6.23 5.55
N SER A 127 8.83 5.86 6.60
CA SER A 127 10.18 5.31 6.50
C SER A 127 10.46 4.32 7.62
N LEU A 128 11.35 3.36 7.37
CA LEU A 128 11.79 2.39 8.37
C LEU A 128 13.28 2.10 8.18
N ARG A 129 14.06 2.10 9.28
CA ARG A 129 15.43 1.60 9.28
C ARG A 129 15.42 0.07 9.46
N ILE A 130 15.73 -0.66 8.41
CA ILE A 130 15.88 -2.11 8.42
C ILE A 130 17.32 -2.42 8.79
N LYS A 131 17.55 -3.10 9.90
CA LYS A 131 18.87 -3.64 10.26
C LYS A 131 19.05 -5.00 9.63
#